data_AF-A0A2E6PSI4-F1
#
_entry.id   AF-A0A2E6PSI4-F1
#
_cell.length_a   1.000
_cell.length_b   1.000
_cell.length_c   1.000
_cell.angle_alpha   90.00
_cell.angle_beta   90.00
_cell.angle_gamma   90.00
#
_symmetry.space_group_name_H-M   'P 1'
#
loop_
_entity.id
_entity.type
_entity.pdbx_description
1 polymer ?
#
loop_
_entity_poly.entity_id
_entity_poly.type
_entity_poly.pdbx_seq_one_letter_code
_entity_poly.pdbx_strand_id
1 'polypeptide(L)'
;MPQPNRFVTARLSLRKGTDSEWENNNPVLLLGEPAINTTVNKFKIGDGVKTWSQLPYIESLGGANWTNDAGFFPEYIQLQDDAVDFTRAQYNILLKHAVDYFTAGTTGDVQILKYPLNVSASTGGAASISNYLRKWNTYDEGETVEITAVPFGIYSFSGWTGLLSGESDTATTTITMSGPRTLVATFTK
;
A
#
# COMPACT_ATOMS: atom_id res chain seq x y z
N MET A 1 13.87 -2.37 35.63
CA MET A 1 13.97 -2.43 34.16
C MET A 1 12.55 -2.59 33.61
N PRO A 2 12.08 -1.76 32.66
CA PRO A 2 10.78 -1.98 32.02
C PRO A 2 10.84 -3.26 31.18
N GLN A 3 9.81 -4.10 31.24
CA GLN A 3 9.76 -5.29 30.39
C GLN A 3 9.50 -4.88 28.93
N PRO A 4 10.20 -5.46 27.94
CA PRO A 4 9.94 -5.17 26.54
C PRO A 4 8.54 -5.65 26.14
N ASN A 5 7.80 -4.81 25.41
CA ASN A 5 6.49 -5.15 24.88
C ASN A 5 6.56 -6.43 24.05
N ARG A 6 5.85 -7.47 24.51
CA ARG A 6 5.81 -8.78 23.86
C ARG A 6 4.66 -8.78 22.86
N PHE A 7 4.95 -8.56 21.59
CA PHE A 7 3.95 -8.68 20.53
C PHE A 7 3.58 -10.16 20.34
N VAL A 8 2.32 -10.52 20.62
CA VAL A 8 1.79 -11.83 20.26
C VAL A 8 1.19 -11.72 18.87
N THR A 9 1.81 -12.37 17.89
CA THR A 9 1.20 -12.53 16.56
C THR A 9 0.30 -13.76 16.58
N ALA A 10 -1.02 -13.55 16.47
CA ALA A 10 -1.95 -14.63 16.19
C ALA A 10 -2.01 -14.88 14.67
N ARG A 11 -1.91 -16.14 14.25
CA ARG A 11 -2.22 -16.57 12.88
C ARG A 11 -3.56 -17.28 12.91
N LEU A 12 -4.55 -16.73 12.22
CA LEU A 12 -5.87 -17.36 12.03
C LEU A 12 -5.91 -18.01 10.65
N SER A 13 -6.32 -19.28 10.59
CA SER A 13 -6.62 -19.99 9.34
C SER A 13 -8.12 -20.22 9.26
N LEU A 14 -8.72 -19.84 8.13
CA LEU A 14 -10.12 -20.12 7.83
C LEU A 14 -10.28 -21.48 7.13
N ARG A 15 -11.48 -22.05 7.20
CA ARG A 15 -11.81 -23.22 6.38
C ARG A 15 -11.74 -22.83 4.90
N LYS A 16 -11.07 -23.64 4.08
CA LYS A 16 -10.80 -23.32 2.66
C LYS A 16 -10.83 -24.58 1.80
N GLY A 17 -11.14 -24.42 0.53
CA GLY A 17 -11.18 -25.49 -0.47
C GLY A 17 -11.44 -24.97 -1.88
N THR A 18 -11.23 -25.82 -2.87
CA THR A 18 -11.54 -25.59 -4.30
C THR A 18 -13.03 -25.79 -4.59
N ASP A 19 -13.49 -25.43 -5.80
CA ASP A 19 -14.88 -25.62 -6.22
C ASP A 19 -15.27 -27.09 -6.10
N SER A 20 -14.44 -28.00 -6.61
CA SER A 20 -14.68 -29.44 -6.55
C SER A 20 -14.70 -29.99 -5.12
N GLU A 21 -13.81 -29.54 -4.25
CA GLU A 21 -13.79 -29.98 -2.85
C GLU A 21 -15.02 -29.51 -2.07
N TRP A 22 -15.48 -28.29 -2.34
CA TRP A 22 -16.68 -27.76 -1.72
C TRP A 22 -17.96 -28.36 -2.27
N GLU A 23 -18.01 -28.70 -3.57
CA GLU A 23 -19.13 -29.43 -4.19
C GLU A 23 -19.25 -30.85 -3.64
N ASN A 24 -18.13 -31.56 -3.52
CA ASN A 24 -18.10 -32.95 -3.04
C ASN A 24 -18.47 -33.07 -1.56
N ASN A 25 -18.03 -32.12 -0.72
CA ASN A 25 -18.31 -32.15 0.72
C ASN A 25 -19.62 -31.44 1.10
N ASN A 26 -19.96 -30.35 0.38
CA ASN A 26 -21.10 -29.46 0.57
C ASN A 26 -21.59 -29.27 2.04
N PRO A 27 -20.72 -28.85 2.97
CA PRO A 27 -21.06 -28.80 4.39
C PRO A 27 -22.01 -27.65 4.73
N VAL A 28 -22.76 -27.79 5.84
CA VAL A 28 -23.40 -26.66 6.53
C VAL A 28 -22.35 -25.97 7.40
N LEU A 29 -22.09 -24.70 7.14
CA LEU A 29 -21.18 -23.88 7.93
C LEU A 29 -21.90 -23.33 9.17
N LEU A 30 -21.18 -23.19 10.27
CA LEU A 30 -21.75 -22.60 11.49
C LEU A 30 -22.19 -21.15 11.25
N LEU A 31 -23.14 -20.67 12.05
CA LEU A 31 -23.59 -19.27 11.97
C LEU A 31 -22.40 -18.32 12.16
N GLY A 32 -22.16 -17.48 11.17
CA GLY A 32 -21.05 -16.51 11.15
C GLY A 32 -19.70 -17.09 10.76
N GLU A 33 -19.58 -18.39 10.46
CA GLU A 33 -18.30 -19.01 10.05
C GLU A 33 -17.89 -18.53 8.66
N PRO A 34 -16.75 -17.82 8.52
CA PRO A 34 -16.22 -17.45 7.21
C PRO A 34 -15.42 -18.59 6.60
N ALA A 35 -15.69 -18.90 5.34
CA ALA A 35 -14.97 -19.94 4.60
C ALA A 35 -14.66 -19.50 3.16
N ILE A 36 -13.53 -19.99 2.64
CA ILE A 36 -12.91 -19.51 1.39
C ILE A 36 -13.04 -20.56 0.28
N ASN A 37 -13.52 -20.12 -0.88
CA ASN A 37 -13.30 -20.81 -2.14
C ASN A 37 -11.98 -20.35 -2.77
N THR A 38 -11.00 -21.23 -2.85
CA THR A 38 -9.67 -20.92 -3.39
C THR A 38 -9.62 -20.91 -4.91
N THR A 39 -10.65 -21.40 -5.60
CA THR A 39 -10.70 -21.37 -7.08
C THR A 39 -11.12 -20.00 -7.58
N VAL A 40 -12.16 -19.43 -6.98
CA VAL A 40 -12.72 -18.12 -7.36
C VAL A 40 -12.25 -16.98 -6.45
N ASN A 41 -11.44 -17.27 -5.43
CA ASN A 41 -10.95 -16.31 -4.43
C ASN A 41 -12.07 -15.49 -3.77
N LYS A 42 -13.20 -16.15 -3.46
CA LYS A 42 -14.35 -15.54 -2.77
C LYS A 42 -14.64 -16.29 -1.47
N PHE A 43 -15.33 -15.61 -0.56
CA PHE A 43 -15.76 -16.19 0.70
C PHE A 43 -17.29 -16.27 0.79
N LYS A 44 -17.76 -17.23 1.58
CA LYS A 44 -19.15 -17.34 2.03
C LYS A 44 -19.17 -17.29 3.55
N ILE A 45 -20.26 -16.78 4.12
CA ILE A 45 -20.50 -16.80 5.57
C ILE A 45 -21.61 -17.80 5.86
N GLY A 46 -21.37 -18.71 6.80
CA GLY A 46 -22.38 -19.67 7.24
C GLY A 46 -23.56 -18.99 7.94
N ASP A 47 -24.76 -19.49 7.70
CA ASP A 47 -25.97 -19.11 8.43
C ASP A 47 -26.41 -20.17 9.45
N GLY A 48 -25.63 -21.25 9.61
CA GLY A 48 -25.91 -22.36 10.50
C GLY A 48 -26.96 -23.35 9.97
N VAL A 49 -27.51 -23.13 8.76
CA VAL A 49 -28.63 -23.92 8.22
C VAL A 49 -28.37 -24.37 6.78
N LYS A 50 -27.97 -23.47 5.89
CA LYS A 50 -27.74 -23.75 4.47
C LYS A 50 -26.41 -24.46 4.26
N THR A 51 -26.42 -25.37 3.30
CA THR A 51 -25.18 -25.99 2.79
C THR A 51 -24.37 -24.99 1.97
N TRP A 52 -23.07 -25.23 1.82
CA TRP A 52 -22.14 -24.38 1.09
C TRP A 52 -22.66 -23.94 -0.29
N SER A 53 -23.23 -24.85 -1.07
CA SER A 53 -23.75 -24.58 -2.42
C SER A 53 -24.93 -23.60 -2.41
N GLN A 54 -25.70 -23.55 -1.31
CA GLN A 54 -26.87 -22.68 -1.15
C GLN A 54 -26.55 -21.31 -0.55
N LEU A 55 -25.36 -21.14 0.02
CA LEU A 55 -24.89 -19.85 0.54
C LEU A 55 -24.48 -18.93 -0.61
N PRO A 56 -24.82 -17.63 -0.57
CA PRO A 56 -24.31 -16.67 -1.55
C PRO A 56 -22.83 -16.40 -1.30
N TYR A 57 -22.09 -16.09 -2.37
CA TYR A 57 -20.82 -15.41 -2.18
C TYR A 57 -21.05 -14.03 -1.61
N ILE A 58 -20.18 -13.62 -0.70
CA ILE A 58 -20.16 -12.22 -0.31
C ILE A 58 -19.54 -11.43 -1.46
N GLU A 59 -20.37 -10.60 -2.09
CA GLU A 59 -19.95 -9.74 -3.20
C GLU A 59 -19.43 -8.39 -2.71
N SER A 60 -19.82 -8.00 -1.49
CA SER A 60 -19.33 -6.83 -0.78
C SER A 60 -19.48 -7.09 0.71
N LEU A 61 -18.47 -6.74 1.51
CA LEU A 61 -18.56 -6.81 2.98
C LEU A 61 -19.56 -5.81 3.57
N GLY A 62 -20.29 -5.05 2.74
CA GLY A 62 -21.21 -4.04 3.22
C GLY A 62 -20.48 -3.01 4.07
N GLY A 63 -19.57 -2.26 3.47
CA GLY A 63 -18.93 -1.14 4.14
C GLY A 63 -19.81 0.09 4.04
N ALA A 64 -20.47 0.47 5.13
CA ALA A 64 -20.88 1.85 5.39
C ALA A 64 -19.79 2.82 4.94
N ASN A 65 -20.16 4.00 4.43
CA ASN A 65 -19.26 5.11 4.07
C ASN A 65 -17.97 5.09 4.89
N TRP A 66 -16.92 4.45 4.34
CA TRP A 66 -15.66 4.28 5.03
C TRP A 66 -15.05 5.67 5.15
N THR A 67 -14.96 6.16 6.37
CA THR A 67 -14.22 7.39 6.70
C THR A 67 -13.02 6.96 7.52
N ASN A 68 -11.83 7.40 7.12
CA ASN A 68 -10.60 7.06 7.83
C ASN A 68 -10.60 7.70 9.22
N ASP A 69 -10.64 6.87 10.27
CA ASP A 69 -10.48 7.30 11.67
C ASP A 69 -9.00 7.49 12.08
N ALA A 70 -8.10 7.64 11.10
CA ALA A 70 -6.64 7.83 11.23
C ALA A 70 -5.87 6.74 12.02
N GLY A 71 -6.54 5.71 12.56
CA GLY A 71 -5.94 4.72 13.44
C GLY A 71 -5.26 3.53 12.75
N PHE A 72 -5.60 3.25 11.49
CA PHE A 72 -5.13 2.05 10.77
C PHE A 72 -4.50 2.33 9.41
N PHE A 73 -4.89 3.41 8.74
CA PHE A 73 -4.39 3.79 7.42
C PHE A 73 -3.74 5.17 7.48
N PRO A 74 -2.68 5.41 6.68
CA PRO A 74 -2.09 6.73 6.55
C PRO A 74 -3.11 7.81 6.22
N GLU A 75 -2.84 9.04 6.65
CA GLU A 75 -3.75 10.19 6.57
C GLU A 75 -4.19 10.57 5.15
N TYR A 76 -3.50 10.09 4.10
CA TYR A 76 -3.89 10.34 2.70
C TYR A 76 -4.89 9.31 2.14
N ILE A 77 -5.17 8.21 2.86
CA ILE A 77 -6.19 7.23 2.47
C ILE A 77 -7.49 7.65 3.15
N GLN A 78 -8.33 8.41 2.45
CA GLN A 78 -9.57 8.95 3.02
C GLN A 78 -10.80 8.17 2.59
N LEU A 79 -10.73 7.54 1.41
CA LEU A 79 -11.82 6.81 0.79
C LEU A 79 -11.43 5.36 0.47
N GLN A 80 -12.45 4.54 0.18
CA GLN A 80 -12.26 3.14 -0.21
C GLN A 80 -11.41 2.99 -1.48
N ASP A 81 -11.59 3.89 -2.45
CA ASP A 81 -10.81 3.90 -3.70
C ASP A 81 -9.32 4.17 -3.41
N ASP A 82 -8.99 5.10 -2.50
CA ASP A 82 -7.61 5.35 -2.07
C ASP A 82 -6.96 4.11 -1.46
N ALA A 83 -7.74 3.32 -0.69
CA ALA A 83 -7.27 2.09 -0.06
C ALA A 83 -7.04 0.96 -1.06
N VAL A 84 -7.92 0.84 -2.06
CA VAL A 84 -7.78 -0.12 -3.18
C VAL A 84 -6.54 0.23 -4.01
N ASP A 85 -6.36 1.50 -4.34
CA ASP A 85 -5.23 2.00 -5.10
C ASP A 85 -3.91 1.81 -4.35
N PHE A 86 -3.89 2.09 -3.05
CA PHE A 86 -2.74 1.80 -2.19
C PHE A 86 -2.39 0.30 -2.20
N THR A 87 -3.38 -0.57 -2.05
CA THR A 87 -3.19 -2.03 -2.03
C THR A 87 -2.65 -2.53 -3.37
N ARG A 88 -3.19 -2.03 -4.48
CA ARG A 88 -2.72 -2.37 -5.84
C ARG A 88 -1.27 -1.96 -6.06
N ALA A 89 -0.88 -0.78 -5.57
CA ALA A 89 0.51 -0.35 -5.67
C ALA A 89 1.47 -1.18 -4.82
N GLN A 90 1.09 -1.53 -3.59
CA GLN A 90 1.90 -2.44 -2.78
C GLN A 90 2.04 -3.80 -3.45
N TYR A 91 0.96 -4.31 -4.07
CA TYR A 91 1.01 -5.54 -4.85
C TYR A 91 1.97 -5.44 -6.04
N ASN A 92 1.93 -4.34 -6.81
CA ASN A 92 2.83 -4.16 -7.95
C ASN A 92 4.30 -4.02 -7.53
N ILE A 93 4.58 -3.36 -6.41
CA ILE A 93 5.93 -3.29 -5.82
C ILE A 93 6.41 -4.70 -5.44
N LEU A 94 5.55 -5.47 -4.78
CA LEU A 94 5.86 -6.84 -4.42
C LEU A 94 6.06 -7.74 -5.65
N LEU A 95 5.27 -7.55 -6.70
CA LEU A 95 5.37 -8.30 -7.95
C LEU A 95 6.65 -7.95 -8.71
N LYS A 96 7.00 -6.66 -8.82
CA LYS A 96 8.27 -6.20 -9.39
C LYS A 96 9.44 -6.84 -8.65
N HIS A 97 9.45 -6.73 -7.32
CA HIS A 97 10.51 -7.35 -6.53
C HIS A 97 10.49 -8.89 -6.64
N ALA A 98 9.33 -9.54 -6.68
CA ALA A 98 9.25 -10.99 -6.80
C ALA A 98 9.75 -11.51 -8.15
N VAL A 99 9.49 -10.78 -9.25
CA VAL A 99 10.08 -11.05 -10.57
C VAL A 99 11.59 -10.80 -10.55
N ASP A 100 12.04 -9.73 -9.89
CA ASP A 100 13.47 -9.43 -9.71
C ASP A 100 14.14 -10.58 -8.90
N TYR A 101 13.50 -11.09 -7.83
CA TYR A 101 13.97 -12.21 -7.00
C TYR A 101 13.97 -13.58 -7.71
N PHE A 102 13.09 -13.82 -8.69
CA PHE A 102 13.05 -15.09 -9.42
C PHE A 102 13.99 -15.09 -10.64
N THR A 103 14.23 -13.92 -11.24
CA THR A 103 15.19 -13.75 -12.33
C THR A 103 16.64 -13.81 -11.83
N ALA A 104 16.84 -13.32 -10.61
CA ALA A 104 18.08 -13.35 -9.82
C ALA A 104 18.72 -14.75 -9.65
N GLY A 105 17.94 -15.83 -9.68
CA GLY A 105 18.43 -17.19 -9.40
C GLY A 105 19.36 -17.81 -10.44
N THR A 106 19.73 -17.12 -11.54
CA THR A 106 20.59 -17.71 -12.59
C THR A 106 21.84 -16.91 -12.96
N THR A 107 22.07 -15.70 -12.43
CA THR A 107 23.33 -14.96 -12.67
C THR A 107 23.61 -14.04 -11.48
N GLY A 108 24.76 -14.17 -10.82
CA GLY A 108 25.09 -13.55 -9.52
C GLY A 108 24.52 -12.15 -9.27
N ASP A 109 23.76 -12.02 -8.19
CA ASP A 109 22.89 -10.86 -7.95
C ASP A 109 23.62 -9.61 -7.50
N VAL A 110 23.33 -8.52 -8.22
CA VAL A 110 23.56 -7.14 -7.76
C VAL A 110 22.49 -6.83 -6.72
N GLN A 111 22.87 -6.79 -5.45
CA GLN A 111 22.03 -6.19 -4.41
C GLN A 111 21.81 -4.71 -4.77
N ILE A 112 20.60 -4.36 -5.19
CA ILE A 112 20.24 -2.96 -5.43
C ILE A 112 20.03 -2.29 -4.07
N LEU A 113 20.89 -1.33 -3.76
CA LEU A 113 20.79 -0.57 -2.52
C LEU A 113 19.50 0.27 -2.54
N LYS A 114 18.80 0.32 -1.40
CA LYS A 114 17.57 1.11 -1.25
C LYS A 114 17.82 2.29 -0.33
N TYR A 115 17.28 3.45 -0.68
CA TYR A 115 17.45 4.69 0.06
C TYR A 115 16.11 5.29 0.49
N PRO A 116 16.03 5.87 1.72
CA PRO A 116 14.83 6.58 2.16
C PRO A 116 14.72 7.95 1.49
N LEU A 117 13.48 8.36 1.19
CA LEU A 117 13.14 9.69 0.69
C LEU A 117 12.11 10.34 1.61
N ASN A 118 12.44 11.52 2.13
CA ASN A 118 11.53 12.37 2.90
C ASN A 118 11.18 13.62 2.09
N VAL A 119 9.89 13.89 1.93
CA VAL A 119 9.40 15.09 1.24
C VAL A 119 8.45 15.83 2.17
N SER A 120 8.66 17.13 2.35
CA SER A 120 7.82 17.99 3.18
C SER A 120 7.65 19.39 2.58
N ALA A 121 6.81 20.22 3.19
CA ALA A 121 6.52 21.58 2.74
C ALA A 121 6.71 22.60 3.89
N SER A 122 7.13 23.81 3.55
CA SER A 122 7.02 24.97 4.45
C SER A 122 5.58 25.46 4.56
N THR A 123 5.34 26.43 5.44
CA THR A 123 4.05 27.15 5.48
C THR A 123 3.70 27.71 4.10
N GLY A 124 2.44 27.55 3.70
CA GLY A 124 1.93 28.12 2.44
C GLY A 124 1.64 27.11 1.33
N GLY A 125 1.87 25.81 1.55
CA GLY A 125 1.50 24.78 0.58
C GLY A 125 1.66 23.36 1.11
N ALA A 126 1.48 22.39 0.21
CA ALA A 126 1.73 20.98 0.44
C ALA A 126 2.82 20.47 -0.51
N ALA A 127 3.51 19.41 -0.09
CA ALA A 127 4.46 18.67 -0.91
C ALA A 127 4.14 17.18 -0.82
N SER A 128 4.21 16.50 -1.95
CA SER A 128 3.94 15.07 -2.04
C SER A 128 4.91 14.40 -3.01
N ILE A 129 5.10 13.09 -2.80
CA ILE A 129 5.72 12.23 -3.79
C ILE A 129 4.61 11.79 -4.73
N SER A 130 4.78 12.09 -6.02
CA SER A 130 3.85 11.71 -7.06
C SER A 130 4.01 10.22 -7.34
N ASN A 131 2.88 9.49 -7.34
CA ASN A 131 2.75 8.03 -7.32
C ASN A 131 3.11 7.35 -5.98
N TYR A 132 2.09 6.65 -5.47
CA TYR A 132 2.08 5.64 -4.40
C TYR A 132 3.19 5.69 -3.36
N LEU A 133 2.80 6.11 -2.15
CA LEU A 133 3.62 5.98 -0.96
C LEU A 133 3.95 4.51 -0.70
N ARG A 134 5.24 4.18 -0.78
CA ARG A 134 5.76 2.85 -0.49
C ARG A 134 5.74 2.62 1.01
N LYS A 135 5.46 1.40 1.46
CA LYS A 135 5.72 1.04 2.86
C LYS A 135 7.19 1.39 3.15
N TRP A 136 7.43 2.29 4.11
CA TRP A 136 8.73 2.82 4.53
C TRP A 136 9.38 3.94 3.68
N ASN A 137 8.72 4.46 2.64
CA ASN A 137 9.27 5.53 1.77
C ASN A 137 10.71 5.26 1.28
N THR A 138 10.99 4.04 0.82
CA THR A 138 12.30 3.65 0.28
C THR A 138 12.26 3.36 -1.21
N TYR A 139 13.34 3.72 -1.90
CA TYR A 139 13.47 3.68 -3.36
C TYR A 139 14.78 3.03 -3.78
N ASP A 140 14.79 2.39 -4.94
CA ASP A 140 15.97 1.71 -5.48
C ASP A 140 17.05 2.74 -5.87
N GLU A 141 18.32 2.37 -5.74
CA GLU A 141 19.43 3.18 -6.24
C GLU A 141 19.29 3.40 -7.75
N GLY A 142 19.39 4.66 -8.18
CA GLY A 142 19.17 5.09 -9.57
C GLY A 142 17.71 5.27 -9.96
N GLU A 143 16.75 4.95 -9.09
CA GLU A 143 15.33 5.15 -9.36
C GLU A 143 14.99 6.63 -9.51
N THR A 144 14.15 6.97 -10.48
CA THR A 144 13.59 8.31 -10.66
C THR A 144 12.23 8.42 -10.00
N VAL A 145 12.06 9.44 -9.15
CA VAL A 145 10.84 9.68 -8.36
C VAL A 145 10.32 11.07 -8.69
N GLU A 146 9.04 11.20 -9.02
CA GLU A 146 8.41 12.51 -9.23
C GLU A 146 7.92 13.06 -7.88
N ILE A 147 8.14 14.35 -7.65
CA ILE A 147 7.66 15.10 -6.48
C ILE A 147 6.88 16.32 -6.95
N THR A 148 5.86 16.70 -6.18
CA THR A 148 4.96 17.80 -6.50
C THR A 148 4.73 18.70 -5.30
N ALA A 149 4.78 20.02 -5.52
CA ALA A 149 4.46 21.07 -4.58
C ALA A 149 3.19 21.82 -5.03
N VAL A 150 2.22 21.95 -4.14
CA VAL A 150 0.95 22.63 -4.40
C VAL A 150 0.82 23.83 -3.45
N PRO A 151 0.91 25.07 -3.93
CA PRO A 151 0.71 26.25 -3.09
C PRO A 151 -0.76 26.40 -2.66
N PHE A 152 -0.97 26.98 -1.48
CA PHE A 152 -2.29 27.28 -0.95
C PHE A 152 -2.66 28.74 -1.16
N GLY A 153 -3.89 29.01 -1.62
CA GLY A 153 -4.46 30.36 -1.67
C GLY A 153 -3.57 31.38 -2.37
N ILE A 154 -3.06 32.36 -1.60
CA ILE A 154 -2.25 33.49 -2.08
C ILE A 154 -0.75 33.20 -2.11
N TYR A 155 -0.32 32.00 -1.73
CA TYR A 155 1.09 31.62 -1.79
C TYR A 155 1.47 31.18 -3.21
N SER A 156 2.74 31.32 -3.53
CA SER A 156 3.39 30.82 -4.75
C SER A 156 4.55 29.91 -4.36
N PHE A 157 4.80 28.88 -5.18
CA PHE A 157 5.98 28.03 -5.03
C PHE A 157 7.25 28.86 -5.24
N SER A 158 8.18 28.79 -4.28
CA SER A 158 9.43 29.54 -4.29
C SER A 158 10.65 28.69 -4.65
N GLY A 159 10.56 27.36 -4.51
CA GLY A 159 11.65 26.44 -4.80
C GLY A 159 11.71 25.23 -3.87
N TRP A 160 12.43 24.20 -4.27
CA TRP A 160 12.77 23.04 -3.46
C TRP A 160 14.15 23.19 -2.82
N THR A 161 14.28 22.71 -1.60
CA THR A 161 15.59 22.45 -0.98
C THR A 161 15.96 20.98 -1.11
N GLY A 162 17.26 20.65 -1.14
CA GLY A 162 17.73 19.26 -1.22
C GLY A 162 17.73 18.66 -2.63
N LEU A 163 17.52 19.47 -3.67
CA LEU A 163 17.76 19.07 -5.06
C LEU A 163 19.26 18.85 -5.32
N LEU A 164 19.55 17.88 -6.19
CA LEU A 164 20.90 17.64 -6.71
C LEU A 164 21.13 18.43 -7.99
N SER A 165 22.40 18.59 -8.34
CA SER A 165 22.81 19.22 -9.60
C SER A 165 22.13 18.55 -10.80
N GLY A 166 21.46 19.33 -11.63
CA GLY A 166 20.77 18.83 -12.84
C GLY A 166 19.30 18.48 -12.65
N GLU A 167 18.77 18.56 -11.44
CA GLU A 167 17.33 18.45 -11.19
C GLU A 167 16.64 19.81 -11.32
N SER A 168 15.47 19.83 -11.95
CA SER A 168 14.73 21.07 -12.20
C SER A 168 14.05 21.57 -10.92
N ASP A 169 14.19 22.86 -10.63
CA ASP A 169 13.49 23.51 -9.51
C ASP A 169 12.10 24.03 -9.92
N THR A 170 11.22 23.08 -10.23
CA THR A 170 9.83 23.33 -10.65
C THR A 170 8.85 22.72 -9.66
N ALA A 171 7.64 23.26 -9.58
CA ALA A 171 6.61 22.79 -8.64
C ALA A 171 6.35 21.28 -8.78
N THR A 172 6.39 20.73 -9.99
CA THR A 172 6.50 19.29 -10.24
C THR A 172 7.85 19.00 -10.88
N THR A 173 8.61 18.06 -10.32
CA THR A 173 9.94 17.70 -10.82
C THR A 173 10.26 16.24 -10.56
N THR A 174 11.22 15.69 -11.30
CA THR A 174 11.71 14.31 -11.14
C THR A 174 13.09 14.34 -10.53
N ILE A 175 13.28 13.55 -9.48
CA ILE A 175 14.54 13.41 -8.75
C ILE A 175 15.11 12.00 -8.94
N THR A 176 16.43 11.85 -8.81
CA THR A 176 17.09 10.54 -8.86
C THR A 176 17.58 10.10 -7.47
N MET A 177 17.33 8.85 -7.10
CA MET A 177 17.70 8.28 -5.81
C MET A 177 19.13 7.73 -5.84
N SER A 178 20.11 8.56 -5.52
CA SER A 178 21.54 8.19 -5.41
C SER A 178 22.03 8.03 -3.96
N GLY A 179 21.13 8.17 -2.99
CA GLY A 179 21.41 8.16 -1.56
C GLY A 179 20.16 8.47 -0.74
N PRO A 180 20.22 8.49 0.60
CA PRO A 180 19.14 9.02 1.43
C PRO A 180 18.86 10.48 1.09
N ARG A 181 17.60 10.86 0.91
CA ARG A 181 17.22 12.22 0.49
C ARG A 181 16.15 12.83 1.39
N THR A 182 16.26 14.14 1.58
CA THR A 182 15.25 14.97 2.25
C THR A 182 15.05 16.22 1.42
N LEU A 183 13.83 16.45 0.93
CA LEU A 183 13.47 17.63 0.15
C LEU A 183 12.33 18.40 0.82
N VAL A 184 12.42 19.73 0.78
CA VAL A 184 11.39 20.62 1.34
C VAL A 184 10.96 21.62 0.29
N ALA A 185 9.66 21.64 -0.05
CA ALA A 185 9.07 22.70 -0.88
C ALA A 185 8.92 23.97 -0.06
N THR A 186 9.30 25.11 -0.64
CA THR A 186 9.17 26.42 -0.01
C THR A 186 8.15 27.29 -0.74
N PHE A 187 7.45 28.13 0.01
CA PHE A 187 6.38 28.98 -0.51
C PHE A 187 6.50 30.41 0.01
N THR A 188 6.15 31.38 -0.84
CA THR A 188 6.13 32.81 -0.50
C THR A 188 4.79 33.42 -0.87
N LYS A 189 4.33 34.41 -0.11
CA LYS A 189 3.11 35.17 -0.39
C LYS A 189 3.37 36.32 -1.36
#